data_AF-A0A530GEW0-F1
#
_entry.id   AF-A0A530GEW0-F1
#
_cell.length_a   1.000
_cell.length_b   1.000
_cell.length_c   1.000
_cell.angle_alpha   90.00
_cell.angle_beta   90.00
_cell.angle_gamma   90.00
#
_symmetry.space_group_name_H-M   'P 1'
#
loop_
_entity.id
_entity.type
_entity.pdbx_description
1 polymer ?
#
loop_
_entity_poly.entity_id
_entity_poly.type
_entity_poly.pdbx_seq_one_letter_code
_entity_poly.pdbx_strand_id
1 'polypeptide(L)' 'ALMERTVLDARDGRPVNAHMADYLMPVNLDVHQLEAHFVEEVDPHVNPLGVKGLGEIALVGTAPAIANAVFHATGKRV' A
#
# COMPACT_ATOMS: atom_id res chain seq x y z
N ALA A 1 -3.66 -0.14 -3.97
CA ALA A 1 -3.61 0.82 -5.09
C ALA A 1 -4.32 0.30 -6.34
N LEU A 2 -3.99 -0.92 -6.79
CA LEU A 2 -4.46 -1.44 -8.09
C LEU A 2 -5.57 -2.51 -8.01
N MET A 3 -5.63 -3.28 -6.91
CA MET A 3 -6.39 -4.54 -6.86
C MET A 3 -7.40 -4.59 -5.72
N GLU A 4 -6.94 -4.41 -4.47
CA GLU A 4 -7.78 -4.54 -3.27
C GLU A 4 -9.00 -3.62 -3.30
N ARG A 5 -10.19 -4.22 -3.27
CA ARG A 5 -11.48 -3.53 -3.15
C ARG A 5 -12.51 -4.46 -2.54
N THR A 6 -13.14 -4.03 -1.45
CA THR A 6 -14.34 -4.68 -0.93
C THR A 6 -15.54 -4.28 -1.78
N VAL A 7 -16.30 -5.27 -2.28
CA VAL A 7 -17.54 -5.05 -3.03
C VAL A 7 -18.71 -5.41 -2.13
N LEU A 8 -19.59 -4.43 -1.87
CA LEU A 8 -20.78 -4.61 -1.06
C LEU A 8 -22.01 -4.76 -1.96
N ASP A 9 -22.90 -5.69 -1.62
CA ASP A 9 -24.22 -5.80 -2.25
C ASP A 9 -25.08 -4.60 -1.84
N ALA A 10 -25.68 -3.90 -2.81
CA ALA A 10 -26.51 -2.73 -2.54
C ALA A 10 -27.83 -3.05 -1.81
N ARG A 11 -28.27 -4.31 -1.81
CA ARG A 11 -29.54 -4.75 -1.22
C ARG A 11 -29.45 -4.90 0.30
N ASP A 12 -28.34 -5.45 0.78
CA ASP A 12 -28.17 -5.84 2.18
C ASP A 12 -26.79 -5.49 2.79
N GLY A 13 -25.88 -4.91 2.00
CA GLY A 13 -24.55 -4.50 2.45
C GLY A 13 -23.56 -5.65 2.61
N ARG A 14 -23.90 -6.89 2.21
CA ARG A 14 -23.00 -8.03 2.36
C ARG A 14 -21.75 -7.87 1.47
N PRO A 15 -20.53 -8.12 1.99
CA PRO A 15 -19.34 -8.25 1.16
C PRO A 15 -19.44 -9.49 0.26
N VAL A 16 -19.61 -9.28 -1.04
CA VAL A 16 -19.84 -10.38 -1.99
C VAL A 16 -18.55 -11.09 -2.40
N ASN A 17 -17.41 -10.39 -2.31
CA ASN A 17 -16.09 -10.91 -2.67
C ASN A 17 -15.23 -11.27 -1.44
N ALA A 18 -15.82 -11.65 -0.31
CA ALA A 18 -15.11 -11.97 0.93
C ALA A 18 -14.42 -13.36 0.89
N HIS A 19 -13.60 -13.59 -0.13
CA HIS A 19 -12.79 -14.78 -0.32
C HIS A 19 -11.57 -14.45 -1.19
N MET A 20 -10.54 -15.29 -1.11
CA MET A 20 -9.23 -15.03 -1.75
C MET A 20 -9.23 -15.12 -3.28
N ALA A 21 -10.33 -15.58 -3.88
CA ALA A 21 -10.44 -15.63 -5.35
C ALA A 21 -10.81 -14.27 -5.96
N ASP A 22 -11.74 -13.53 -5.34
CA ASP A 22 -12.25 -12.27 -5.90
C ASP A 22 -11.78 -11.03 -5.14
N TYR A 23 -11.32 -11.18 -3.89
CA TYR A 23 -10.54 -10.14 -3.22
C TYR A 23 -9.09 -10.28 -3.65
N LEU A 24 -8.73 -9.56 -4.71
CA LEU A 24 -7.43 -9.70 -5.34
C LEU A 24 -6.32 -9.14 -4.45
N MET A 25 -5.44 -10.04 -4.01
CA MET A 25 -4.16 -9.73 -3.38
C MET A 25 -3.04 -9.86 -4.42
N PRO A 26 -1.99 -9.01 -4.36
CA PRO A 26 -0.81 -9.20 -5.20
C PRO A 26 -0.21 -10.60 -5.03
N VAL A 27 0.05 -11.28 -6.13
CA VAL A 27 0.77 -12.57 -6.16
C VAL A 27 2.24 -12.35 -6.52
N ASN A 28 3.04 -13.43 -6.50
CA ASN A 28 4.47 -13.37 -6.80
C ASN A 28 4.77 -12.67 -8.14
N LEU A 29 3.96 -12.91 -9.18
CA LEU A 29 4.18 -12.32 -10.50
C LEU A 29 3.89 -10.81 -10.57
N ASP A 30 3.13 -10.24 -9.62
CA ASP A 30 2.78 -8.82 -9.59
C ASP A 30 3.86 -7.94 -8.94
N VAL A 31 4.80 -8.56 -8.22
CA VAL A 31 5.83 -7.87 -7.46
C VAL A 31 7.14 -7.93 -8.24
N HIS A 32 7.59 -6.78 -8.72
CA HIS A 32 8.88 -6.62 -9.41
C HIS A 32 9.98 -6.20 -8.43
N GLN A 33 11.08 -5.65 -8.94
CA GLN A 33 12.20 -5.20 -8.12
C GLN A 33 11.74 -4.19 -7.05
N LEU A 34 12.14 -4.45 -5.80
CA LEU A 34 11.90 -3.59 -4.64
C LEU A 34 13.24 -3.22 -4.02
N GLU A 35 13.45 -1.93 -3.77
CA GLU A 35 14.63 -1.41 -3.10
C GLU A 35 14.21 -0.64 -1.85
N ALA A 36 14.94 -0.85 -0.76
CA ALA A 36 14.73 -0.16 0.50
C ALA A 36 16.02 0.53 0.92
N HIS A 37 15.94 1.85 1.10
CA HIS A 37 17.06 2.66 1.58
C HIS A 37 16.71 3.21 2.96
N PHE A 38 17.61 3.02 3.90
CA PHE A 38 17.48 3.59 5.23
C PHE A 38 18.21 4.94 5.26
N VAL A 39 17.50 5.97 5.70
CA VAL A 39 18.12 7.26 6.00
C VAL A 39 18.65 7.17 7.43
N GLU A 40 19.95 7.39 7.59
CA GLU A 40 20.57 7.43 8.91
C GLU A 40 20.09 8.67 9.66
N GLU A 41 19.56 8.47 10.86
CA GLU A 41 19.10 9.53 11.73
C GLU A 41 19.35 9.12 13.19
N VAL A 42 19.83 10.06 13.99
CA VAL A 42 19.94 9.91 15.44
C VAL A 42 18.96 10.87 16.09
N ASP A 43 17.95 10.32 16.75
CA ASP A 43 16.95 11.09 17.49
C ASP A 43 17.08 10.81 18.99
N PRO A 44 17.68 11.74 19.76
CA PRO A 44 17.87 11.54 21.20
C PRO A 44 16.58 11.69 22.01
N HIS A 45 15.47 12.11 21.40
CA HIS A 45 14.21 12.38 22.10
C HIS A 45 13.15 11.29 21.87
N VAL A 46 13.37 10.34 20.95
CA VAL A 46 12.36 9.33 20.59
C VAL A 46 12.10 8.31 21.70
N ASN A 47 13.16 7.70 22.25
CA ASN A 47 13.14 6.74 23.37
C ASN A 47 14.60 6.37 23.75
N PRO A 48 14.85 5.69 24.88
CA PRO A 48 16.20 5.32 25.32
C PRO A 48 17.00 4.45 24.34
N LEU A 49 16.34 3.78 23.39
CA LEU A 49 16.99 2.96 22.37
C LEU A 49 17.29 3.75 21.08
N GLY A 50 16.76 4.96 20.93
CA GLY A 50 16.96 5.80 19.73
C GLY A 50 16.29 5.26 18.45
N VAL A 51 15.35 4.31 18.57
CA VAL A 51 14.71 3.65 17.41
C VAL A 51 13.31 4.18 17.12
N LYS A 52 12.88 4.14 15.87
CA LYS A 52 11.53 4.55 15.44
C LYS A 52 10.75 3.36 14.88
N GLY A 53 9.42 3.46 14.89
CA GLY A 53 8.55 2.45 14.29
C GLY A 53 8.62 2.47 12.75
N LEU A 54 8.71 1.28 12.13
CA LEU A 54 8.83 1.12 10.68
C LEU A 54 7.68 0.32 10.04
N GLY A 55 6.91 -0.45 10.82
CA GLY A 55 5.97 -1.44 10.28
C GLY A 55 4.90 -0.85 9.36
N GLU A 56 4.39 0.35 9.67
CA GLU A 56 3.33 1.00 8.90
C GLU A 56 3.87 1.99 7.86
N ILE A 57 4.98 2.67 8.17
CA ILE A 57 5.47 3.81 7.37
C ILE A 57 5.84 3.40 5.94
N ALA A 58 6.31 2.17 5.76
CA ALA A 58 6.66 1.63 4.45
C ALA A 58 5.46 1.57 3.49
N LEU A 59 4.23 1.47 4.02
CA LEU A 59 3.00 1.40 3.22
C LEU A 59 2.37 2.77 2.95
N VAL A 60 2.56 3.75 3.84
CA VAL A 60 1.86 5.06 3.82
C VAL A 60 1.98 5.76 2.46
N GLY A 61 3.19 5.75 1.87
CA GLY A 61 3.46 6.42 0.60
C GLY A 61 3.20 5.59 -0.66
N THR A 62 2.97 4.28 -0.54
CA THR A 62 2.98 3.35 -1.69
C THR A 62 1.82 3.61 -2.66
N ALA A 63 0.59 3.69 -2.15
CA ALA A 63 -0.59 3.89 -2.98
C ALA A 63 -0.60 5.23 -3.74
N PRO A 64 -0.33 6.40 -3.10
CA PRO A 64 -0.28 7.67 -3.82
C PRO A 64 0.89 7.74 -4.82
N ALA A 65 2.04 7.12 -4.53
CA ALA A 65 3.15 7.05 -5.48
C ALA A 65 2.76 6.29 -6.76
N ILE A 66 2.08 5.14 -6.61
CA ILE A 66 1.56 4.37 -7.75
C ILE A 66 0.53 5.18 -8.55
N ALA A 67 -0.43 5.82 -7.88
CA ALA A 67 -1.43 6.66 -8.57
C ALA A 67 -0.79 7.83 -9.35
N ASN A 68 0.25 8.46 -8.78
CA ASN A 68 1.04 9.49 -9.47
C ASN A 68 1.78 8.93 -10.68
N ALA A 69 2.33 7.71 -10.61
CA ALA A 69 2.98 7.05 -11.73
C ALA A 69 1.98 6.75 -12.86
N VAL A 70 0.76 6.29 -12.52
CA VAL A 70 -0.33 6.10 -13.50
C VAL A 70 -0.71 7.41 -14.17
N PHE A 71 -0.85 8.49 -13.39
CA PHE A 71 -1.10 9.83 -13.94
C PHE A 71 0.03 10.29 -14.86
N HIS A 72 1.29 10.11 -14.46
CA HIS A 72 2.45 10.47 -15.27
C HIS A 72 2.49 9.68 -16.60
N ALA A 73 2.14 8.39 -16.57
CA ALA A 73 2.13 7.54 -17.76
C ALA A 73 0.95 7.80 -18.71
N THR A 74 -0.19 8.24 -18.20
CA THR A 74 -1.46 8.28 -18.96
C THR A 74 -2.08 9.66 -19.12
N GLY A 75 -1.63 10.65 -18.35
CA GLY A 75 -2.27 11.97 -18.21
C GLY A 75 -3.60 11.95 -17.45
N LYS A 76 -4.04 10.80 -16.94
CA LYS A 76 -5.35 10.64 -16.26
C LYS A 76 -5.17 10.50 -14.76
N ARG A 77 -5.83 11.38 -14.00
CA ARG A 77 -5.97 11.23 -12.55
C ARG A 77 -7.09 10.24 -12.25
N VAL A 78 -6.83 9.35 -11.31
CA VAL A 78 -7.75 8.36 -10.74
C VAL A 78 -7.73 8.49 -9.23
#